data_AF-A0A0F9VRT3-F1
#
_entry.id   AF-A0A0F9VRT3-F1
#
_cell.length_a   1.000
_cell.length_b   1.000
_cell.length_c   1.000
_cell.angle_alpha   90.00
_cell.angle_beta   90.00
_cell.angle_gamma   90.00
#
_symmetry.space_group_name_H-M   'P 1'
#
loop_
_entity.id
_entity.type
_entity.pdbx_description
1 polymer ?
#
loop_
_entity_poly.entity_id
_entity_poly.type
_entity_poly.pdbx_seq_one_letter_code
_entity_poly.pdbx_strand_id
1 'polypeptide(L)'
;MGMELIIQAQSDEQAKSHAQDFRRILSGSPKYKDYLISKEFTQLGLLRDEVTKVHTIYLHNPKNPRLPTKIIIVGMSPGALLSHKRVGFVWSSDLSISGLTSERQNLVWAAMLSRRANSQGPVIVECPARAPAGPVYDTWEKYEQKLIDKVKLRPDYDFYCFKFKYDLGIRDGFFDEEFIESEKDKYGALFGTFYEADFFASDTVWYEEGHFANKTDEATDLFLEFNPVDDSVSNLKDD
;
A
#
# COMPACT_ATOMS: atom_id res chain seq x y z
N MET A 1 20.87 16.16 -2.84
CA MET A 1 20.54 15.20 -3.91
C MET A 1 19.04 15.26 -4.14
N GLY A 2 18.56 15.28 -5.39
CA GLY A 2 17.13 15.14 -5.66
C GLY A 2 16.69 13.74 -5.28
N MET A 3 15.59 13.63 -4.53
CA MET A 3 15.13 12.37 -3.96
C MET A 3 13.82 11.98 -4.65
N GLU A 4 13.80 10.82 -5.30
CA GLU A 4 12.56 10.20 -5.77
C GLU A 4 11.98 9.40 -4.60
N LEU A 5 10.72 9.66 -4.26
CA LEU A 5 9.95 8.88 -3.30
C LEU A 5 8.97 8.06 -4.13
N ILE A 6 9.00 6.73 -4.00
CA ILE A 6 8.05 5.87 -4.70
C ILE A 6 7.00 5.38 -3.71
N ILE A 7 5.74 5.48 -4.10
CA ILE A 7 4.61 4.85 -3.41
C ILE A 7 3.98 3.88 -4.41
N GLN A 8 3.89 2.61 -4.03
CA GLN A 8 3.18 1.61 -4.80
C GLN A 8 1.80 1.41 -4.21
N ALA A 9 0.78 1.43 -5.06
CA ALA A 9 -0.58 1.06 -4.70
C ALA A 9 -0.94 -0.32 -5.28
N GLN A 10 -1.99 -0.95 -4.77
CA GLN A 10 -2.44 -2.27 -5.23
C GLN A 10 -2.80 -2.28 -6.73
N SER A 11 -3.35 -1.19 -7.28
CA SER A 11 -3.60 -1.02 -8.71
C SER A 11 -3.17 0.35 -9.25
N ASP A 12 -3.18 0.52 -10.57
CA ASP A 12 -2.90 1.80 -11.21
C ASP A 12 -4.01 2.83 -10.92
N GLU A 13 -5.26 2.41 -10.84
CA GLU A 13 -6.42 3.24 -10.47
C GLU A 13 -6.28 3.77 -9.05
N GLN A 14 -5.93 2.91 -8.09
CA GLN A 14 -5.68 3.34 -6.72
C GLN A 14 -4.46 4.26 -6.63
N ALA A 15 -3.40 4.00 -7.42
CA ALA A 15 -2.26 4.89 -7.51
C ALA A 15 -2.68 6.31 -7.97
N LYS A 16 -3.60 6.41 -8.93
CA LYS A 16 -4.18 7.70 -9.36
C LYS A 16 -4.95 8.36 -8.22
N SER A 17 -5.80 7.61 -7.51
CA SER A 17 -6.57 8.13 -6.37
C SER A 17 -5.64 8.66 -5.27
N HIS A 18 -4.68 7.86 -4.82
CA HIS A 18 -3.71 8.27 -3.81
C HIS A 18 -2.92 9.50 -4.23
N ALA A 19 -2.54 9.61 -5.50
CA ALA A 19 -1.86 10.80 -6.00
C ALA A 19 -2.73 12.05 -5.97
N GLN A 20 -4.01 11.93 -6.32
CA GLN A 20 -4.94 13.05 -6.26
C GLN A 20 -5.22 13.46 -4.82
N ASP A 21 -5.48 12.51 -3.93
CA ASP A 21 -5.76 12.79 -2.52
C ASP A 21 -4.55 13.39 -1.82
N PHE A 22 -3.36 12.86 -2.08
CA PHE A 22 -2.14 13.40 -1.51
C PHE A 22 -1.84 14.83 -2.03
N ARG A 23 -2.11 15.12 -3.31
CA ARG A 23 -2.05 16.50 -3.83
C ARG A 23 -3.04 17.43 -3.14
N ARG A 24 -4.27 16.98 -2.88
CA ARG A 24 -5.29 17.78 -2.17
C ARG A 24 -4.82 18.08 -0.74
N ILE A 25 -4.31 17.07 -0.03
CA ILE A 25 -3.76 17.23 1.33
C ILE A 25 -2.60 18.23 1.34
N LEU A 26 -1.64 18.10 0.41
CA LEU A 26 -0.51 19.03 0.32
C LEU A 26 -0.96 20.45 0.01
N SER A 27 -1.92 20.62 -0.91
CA SER A 27 -2.45 21.93 -1.30
C SER A 27 -3.22 22.60 -0.17
N GLY A 28 -3.97 21.82 0.62
CA GLY A 28 -4.72 22.31 1.78
C GLY A 28 -3.85 22.52 3.02
N SER A 29 -2.62 21.99 3.05
CA SER A 29 -1.75 22.07 4.21
C SER A 29 -1.17 23.49 4.40
N PRO A 30 -1.35 24.13 5.57
CA PRO A 30 -0.72 25.41 5.87
C PRO A 30 0.80 25.39 5.79
N LYS A 31 1.40 24.21 6.03
CA LYS A 31 2.85 24.01 6.11
C LYS A 31 3.47 23.57 4.78
N TYR A 32 2.77 22.73 4.01
CA TYR A 32 3.35 22.06 2.86
C TYR A 32 2.92 22.62 1.50
N LYS A 33 1.87 23.46 1.45
CA LYS A 33 1.34 24.03 0.20
C LYS A 33 2.40 24.77 -0.63
N ASP A 34 3.31 25.51 0.02
CA ASP A 34 4.29 26.35 -0.66
C ASP A 34 5.43 25.53 -1.28
N TYR A 35 5.57 24.27 -0.88
CA TYR A 35 6.53 23.35 -1.50
C TYR A 35 5.95 22.69 -2.76
N LEU A 36 4.62 22.68 -2.94
CA LEU A 36 3.99 22.00 -4.07
C LEU A 36 4.20 22.77 -5.37
N ILE A 37 4.86 22.13 -6.34
CA ILE A 37 5.02 22.67 -7.69
C ILE A 37 3.74 22.31 -8.46
N SER A 38 2.87 23.31 -8.65
CA SER A 38 1.55 23.16 -9.32
C SER A 38 1.46 23.89 -10.65
N LYS A 39 2.48 24.69 -10.99
CA LYS A 39 2.59 25.44 -12.24
C LYS A 39 3.89 25.05 -12.95
N GLU A 40 3.98 25.39 -14.23
CA GLU A 40 5.21 25.24 -14.98
C GLU A 40 6.39 25.86 -14.22
N PHE A 41 7.51 25.14 -14.20
CA PHE A 41 8.71 25.58 -13.50
C PHE A 41 9.87 25.55 -14.49
N THR A 42 9.81 26.52 -15.40
CA THR A 42 10.67 26.63 -16.59
C THR A 42 12.15 26.73 -16.26
N GLN A 43 12.50 27.29 -15.09
CA GLN A 43 13.89 27.31 -14.60
C GLN A 43 14.52 25.91 -14.49
N LEU A 44 13.69 24.86 -14.35
CA LEU A 44 14.12 23.46 -14.31
C LEU A 44 13.68 22.65 -15.53
N GLY A 45 13.14 23.30 -16.56
CA GLY A 45 12.59 22.65 -17.74
C GLY A 45 11.33 21.83 -17.48
N LEU A 46 10.67 22.01 -16.33
CA LEU A 46 9.40 21.34 -16.05
C LEU A 46 8.28 22.04 -16.80
N LEU A 47 7.83 21.38 -17.87
CA LEU A 47 6.69 21.82 -18.67
C LEU A 47 5.39 21.55 -17.93
N ARG A 48 4.33 22.28 -18.31
CA ARG A 48 2.99 22.13 -17.73
C ARG A 48 2.53 20.67 -17.72
N ASP A 49 2.73 19.96 -18.83
CA ASP A 49 2.30 18.56 -18.98
C ASP A 49 2.98 17.62 -17.98
N GLU A 50 4.26 17.88 -17.66
CA GLU A 50 4.99 17.09 -16.67
C GLU A 50 4.47 17.34 -15.26
N VAL A 51 4.19 18.59 -14.92
CA VAL A 51 3.66 18.99 -13.60
C VAL A 51 2.26 18.43 -13.38
N THR A 52 1.45 18.32 -14.45
CA THR A 52 0.08 17.80 -14.37
C THR A 52 -0.02 16.28 -14.41
N LYS A 53 1.07 15.54 -14.65
CA LYS A 53 1.05 14.05 -14.72
C LYS A 53 0.38 13.44 -13.52
N VAL A 54 -0.61 12.57 -13.72
CA VAL A 54 -1.45 12.04 -12.63
C VAL A 54 -0.63 11.34 -11.56
N HIS A 55 0.38 10.56 -11.96
CA HIS A 55 1.19 9.70 -11.09
C HIS A 55 2.41 10.38 -10.46
N THR A 56 2.62 11.68 -10.66
CA THR A 56 3.86 12.34 -10.21
C THR A 56 3.60 13.68 -9.58
N ILE A 57 4.04 13.85 -8.34
CA ILE A 57 3.94 15.09 -7.59
C ILE A 57 5.34 15.67 -7.45
N TYR A 58 5.48 16.95 -7.77
CA TYR A 58 6.74 17.66 -7.70
C TYR A 58 6.74 18.60 -6.50
N LEU A 59 7.79 18.52 -5.69
CA LEU A 59 8.00 19.39 -4.54
C LEU A 59 9.30 20.17 -4.69
N HIS A 60 9.29 21.44 -4.29
CA HIS A 60 10.51 22.23 -4.12
C HIS A 60 11.44 21.56 -3.10
N ASN A 61 12.68 21.35 -3.51
CA ASN A 61 13.70 20.78 -2.64
C ASN A 61 14.51 21.92 -2.01
N PRO A 62 14.36 22.19 -0.70
CA PRO A 62 15.07 23.27 -0.04
C PRO A 62 16.59 23.08 -0.03
N LYS A 63 17.07 21.83 -0.13
CA LYS A 63 18.51 21.50 -0.15
C LYS A 63 19.13 21.63 -1.53
N ASN A 64 18.32 21.55 -2.60
CA ASN A 64 18.79 21.72 -3.97
C ASN A 64 17.68 22.27 -4.85
N PRO A 65 17.60 23.60 -5.02
CA PRO A 65 16.58 24.23 -5.85
C PRO A 65 16.59 23.80 -7.32
N ARG A 66 17.70 23.21 -7.80
CA ARG A 66 17.84 22.71 -9.18
C ARG A 66 17.29 21.29 -9.38
N LEU A 67 16.98 20.58 -8.29
CA LEU A 67 16.52 19.19 -8.34
C LEU A 67 15.31 19.01 -7.43
N PRO A 68 14.08 19.09 -7.96
CA PRO A 68 12.88 18.96 -7.17
C PRO A 68 12.78 17.53 -6.63
N THR A 69 12.15 17.39 -5.48
CA THR A 69 11.76 16.07 -4.95
C THR A 69 10.58 15.59 -5.78
N LYS A 70 10.63 14.33 -6.23
CA LYS A 70 9.57 13.72 -7.02
C LYS A 70 8.91 12.64 -6.18
N ILE A 71 7.59 12.70 -6.05
CA ILE A 71 6.80 11.65 -5.42
C ILE A 71 6.06 10.96 -6.54
N ILE A 72 6.34 9.68 -6.72
CA ILE A 72 5.91 8.89 -7.86
C ILE A 72 5.02 7.79 -7.33
N ILE A 73 3.77 7.77 -7.78
CA ILE A 73 2.74 6.89 -7.25
C ILE A 73 2.30 5.97 -8.37
N VAL A 74 2.62 4.69 -8.27
CA VAL A 74 2.48 3.70 -9.35
C VAL A 74 1.71 2.49 -8.88
N GLY A 75 1.03 1.80 -9.79
CA GLY A 75 0.51 0.47 -9.50
C GLY A 75 1.61 -0.57 -9.31
N MET A 76 1.23 -1.79 -8.96
CA MET A 76 2.15 -2.91 -8.71
C MET A 76 2.79 -3.44 -9.99
N SER A 77 3.82 -2.75 -10.46
CA SER A 77 4.60 -3.12 -11.64
C SER A 77 6.11 -3.10 -11.32
N PRO A 78 6.83 -4.23 -11.49
CA PRO A 78 8.28 -4.27 -11.35
C PRO A 78 8.98 -3.30 -12.32
N GLY A 79 8.45 -3.19 -13.54
CA GLY A 79 9.02 -2.31 -14.57
C GLY A 79 8.92 -0.83 -14.18
N ALA A 80 7.79 -0.42 -13.58
CA ALA A 80 7.61 0.94 -13.09
C ALA A 80 8.66 1.27 -12.01
N LEU A 81 8.87 0.38 -11.05
CA LEU A 81 9.89 0.53 -10.01
C LEU A 81 11.31 0.67 -10.59
N LEU A 82 11.69 -0.25 -11.48
CA LEU A 82 13.06 -0.33 -12.00
C LEU A 82 13.43 0.83 -12.92
N SER A 83 12.44 1.53 -13.48
CA SER A 83 12.64 2.71 -14.34
C SER A 83 13.24 3.91 -13.59
N HIS A 84 13.05 3.97 -12.27
CA HIS A 84 13.50 5.07 -11.41
C HIS A 84 14.87 4.78 -10.79
N LYS A 85 15.80 5.73 -10.92
CA LYS A 85 17.23 5.52 -10.60
C LYS A 85 17.67 6.21 -9.31
N ARG A 86 16.93 7.22 -8.84
CA ARG A 86 17.34 8.07 -7.70
C ARG A 86 16.32 8.00 -6.56
N VAL A 87 15.90 6.78 -6.26
CA VAL A 87 14.84 6.45 -5.30
C VAL A 87 15.38 6.50 -3.89
N GLY A 88 15.06 7.51 -3.09
CA GLY A 88 15.48 7.62 -1.69
C GLY A 88 14.52 7.00 -0.68
N PHE A 89 13.34 6.56 -1.12
CA PHE A 89 12.32 5.93 -0.28
C PHE A 89 11.39 5.10 -1.16
N VAL A 90 10.99 3.92 -0.67
CA VAL A 90 9.91 3.13 -1.28
C VAL A 90 8.87 2.81 -0.22
N TRP A 91 7.61 3.02 -0.56
CA TRP A 91 6.45 2.66 0.22
C TRP A 91 5.59 1.71 -0.62
N SER A 92 5.18 0.57 -0.08
CA SER A 92 4.36 -0.42 -0.79
C SER A 92 3.08 -0.70 -0.02
N SER A 93 1.99 -0.07 -0.48
CA SER A 93 0.64 -0.23 0.08
C SER A 93 -0.01 -1.46 -0.47
N ASP A 94 -0.51 -2.29 0.44
CA ASP A 94 -1.49 -3.34 0.16
C ASP A 94 -1.00 -4.42 -0.82
N LEU A 95 0.30 -4.75 -0.73
CA LEU A 95 0.94 -5.76 -1.57
C LEU A 95 0.24 -7.12 -1.51
N SER A 96 -0.18 -7.55 -0.32
CA SER A 96 -0.84 -8.85 -0.11
C SER A 96 -2.20 -8.97 -0.80
N ILE A 97 -2.88 -7.85 -1.11
CA ILE A 97 -4.21 -7.85 -1.73
C ILE A 97 -4.18 -7.40 -3.19
N SER A 98 -2.99 -7.18 -3.77
CA SER A 98 -2.78 -6.61 -5.10
C SER A 98 -3.42 -7.33 -6.31
N GLY A 99 -4.07 -8.49 -6.10
CA GLY A 99 -4.60 -9.35 -7.16
C GLY A 99 -3.50 -10.06 -7.97
N LEU A 100 -2.22 -9.77 -7.70
CA LEU A 100 -1.07 -10.41 -8.32
C LEU A 100 -0.85 -11.82 -7.76
N THR A 101 -0.34 -12.71 -8.61
CA THR A 101 0.17 -14.02 -8.18
C THR A 101 1.38 -13.86 -7.28
N SER A 102 1.66 -14.85 -6.41
CA SER A 102 2.83 -14.83 -5.53
C SER A 102 4.15 -14.66 -6.30
N GLU A 103 4.26 -15.22 -7.51
CA GLU A 103 5.42 -15.01 -8.39
C GLU A 103 5.57 -13.53 -8.79
N ARG A 104 4.48 -12.89 -9.22
CA ARG A 104 4.49 -11.47 -9.61
C ARG A 104 4.74 -10.56 -8.41
N GLN A 105 4.18 -10.87 -7.25
CA GLN A 105 4.46 -10.16 -6.00
C GLN A 105 5.95 -10.27 -5.64
N ASN A 106 6.57 -11.45 -5.78
CA ASN A 106 8.00 -11.62 -5.56
C ASN A 106 8.86 -10.78 -6.51
N LEU A 107 8.46 -10.63 -7.78
CA LEU A 107 9.15 -9.73 -8.71
C LEU A 107 9.03 -8.26 -8.30
N VAL A 108 7.85 -7.84 -7.82
CA VAL A 108 7.64 -6.48 -7.30
C VAL A 108 8.51 -6.25 -6.07
N TRP A 109 8.52 -7.21 -5.14
CA TRP A 109 9.34 -7.18 -3.93
C TRP A 109 10.83 -7.06 -4.26
N ALA A 110 11.34 -7.89 -5.16
CA ALA A 110 12.74 -7.85 -5.61
C ALA A 110 13.08 -6.50 -6.27
N ALA A 111 12.18 -5.97 -7.10
CA ALA A 111 12.37 -4.65 -7.72
C ALA A 111 12.45 -3.54 -6.67
N MET A 112 11.59 -3.56 -5.65
CA MET A 112 11.59 -2.61 -4.54
C MET A 112 12.90 -2.66 -3.76
N LEU A 113 13.35 -3.86 -3.37
CA LEU A 113 14.62 -4.03 -2.66
C LEU A 113 15.83 -3.63 -3.52
N SER A 114 15.78 -3.81 -4.84
CA SER A 114 16.83 -3.32 -5.74
C SER A 114 16.94 -1.79 -5.71
N ARG A 115 15.82 -1.07 -5.51
CA ARG A 115 15.83 0.40 -5.39
C ARG A 115 16.44 0.84 -4.07
N ARG A 116 16.15 0.12 -2.98
CA ARG A 116 16.86 0.28 -1.70
C ARG A 116 18.37 0.15 -1.86
N ALA A 117 18.83 -0.85 -2.61
CA ALA A 117 20.27 -1.08 -2.82
C ALA A 117 20.97 0.13 -3.48
N ASN A 118 20.26 0.92 -4.29
CA ASN A 118 20.84 2.07 -5.00
C ASN A 118 21.02 3.33 -4.13
N SER A 119 20.22 3.49 -3.07
CA SER A 119 20.16 4.74 -2.28
C SER A 119 20.32 4.56 -0.79
N GLN A 120 20.27 3.31 -0.32
CA GLN A 120 20.19 2.95 1.11
C GLN A 120 19.00 3.61 1.83
N GLY A 121 17.97 4.03 1.07
CA GLY A 121 16.76 4.62 1.60
C GLY A 121 15.89 3.62 2.37
N PRO A 122 14.95 4.10 3.21
CA PRO A 122 14.00 3.20 3.87
C PRO A 122 13.03 2.58 2.86
N VAL A 123 12.62 1.36 3.19
CA VAL A 123 11.52 0.65 2.52
C VAL A 123 10.47 0.34 3.55
N ILE A 124 9.23 0.75 3.29
CA ILE A 124 8.07 0.47 4.13
C ILE A 124 7.10 -0.37 3.31
N VAL A 125 6.56 -1.39 3.96
CA VAL A 125 5.48 -2.22 3.43
C VAL A 125 4.42 -2.33 4.51
N GLU A 126 3.19 -2.06 4.12
CA GLU A 126 2.00 -2.02 4.92
C GLU A 126 0.91 -2.69 4.10
N CYS A 127 0.27 -3.69 4.69
CA CYS A 127 -0.79 -4.41 4.04
C CYS A 127 -1.52 -5.25 5.09
N PRO A 128 -2.79 -5.61 4.85
CA PRO A 128 -3.44 -6.61 5.68
C PRO A 128 -2.69 -7.94 5.58
N ALA A 129 -2.70 -8.72 6.65
CA ALA A 129 -2.29 -10.12 6.56
C ALA A 129 -3.28 -10.86 5.63
N ARG A 130 -2.82 -11.90 4.94
CA ARG A 130 -3.67 -12.70 4.04
C ARG A 130 -3.24 -14.16 4.06
N ALA A 131 -3.44 -14.91 2.98
CA ALA A 131 -2.93 -16.27 2.83
C ALA A 131 -1.42 -16.34 3.18
N PRO A 132 -0.94 -17.48 3.69
CA PRO A 132 0.43 -17.65 4.18
C PRO A 132 1.36 -17.92 3.00
N ALA A 133 1.41 -16.95 2.09
CA ALA A 133 2.12 -17.06 0.83
C ALA A 133 2.62 -15.69 0.35
N GLY A 134 3.69 -15.74 -0.44
CA GLY A 134 4.27 -14.56 -1.05
C GLY A 134 5.23 -13.82 -0.13
N PRO A 135 5.84 -12.74 -0.65
CA PRO A 135 7.03 -12.15 -0.05
C PRO A 135 6.78 -11.51 1.33
N VAL A 136 5.55 -11.05 1.60
CA VAL A 136 5.18 -10.46 2.89
C VAL A 136 5.16 -11.54 3.97
N TYR A 137 4.46 -12.66 3.72
CA TYR A 137 4.41 -13.79 4.65
C TYR A 137 5.80 -14.36 4.90
N ASP A 138 6.57 -14.64 3.82
CA ASP A 138 7.92 -15.20 3.91
C ASP A 138 8.86 -14.28 4.71
N THR A 139 8.66 -12.96 4.64
CA THR A 139 9.46 -11.99 5.40
C THR A 139 9.04 -11.95 6.86
N TRP A 140 7.74 -12.01 7.14
CA TRP A 140 7.21 -12.09 8.50
C TRP A 140 7.65 -13.38 9.21
N GLU A 141 7.52 -14.53 8.57
CA GLU A 141 7.94 -15.82 9.13
C GLU A 141 9.44 -15.83 9.47
N LYS A 142 10.29 -15.30 8.57
CA LYS A 142 11.73 -15.13 8.83
C LYS A 142 12.01 -14.18 10.00
N TYR A 143 11.21 -13.13 10.16
CA TYR A 143 11.35 -12.20 11.27
C TYR A 143 10.99 -12.87 12.60
N GLU A 144 9.84 -13.55 12.67
CA GLU A 144 9.41 -14.30 13.86
C GLU A 144 10.42 -15.38 14.26
N GLN A 145 10.92 -16.14 13.29
CA GLN A 145 11.93 -17.18 13.54
C GLN A 145 13.21 -16.59 14.15
N LYS A 146 13.67 -15.42 13.65
CA LYS A 146 14.82 -14.72 14.23
C LYS A 146 14.59 -14.25 15.66
N LEU A 147 13.35 -13.85 16.01
CA LEU A 147 13.00 -13.48 17.38
C LEU A 147 13.06 -14.70 18.30
N ILE A 148 12.52 -15.85 17.87
CA ILE A 148 12.58 -17.13 18.60
C ILE A 148 14.04 -17.54 18.83
N ASP A 149 14.85 -17.48 17.78
CA ASP A 149 16.26 -17.85 17.81
C ASP A 149 17.15 -16.80 18.52
N LYS A 150 16.56 -15.68 18.98
CA LYS A 150 17.24 -14.55 19.62
C LYS A 150 18.38 -13.98 18.77
N VAL A 151 18.24 -14.03 17.45
CA VAL A 151 19.19 -13.49 16.50
C VAL A 151 19.10 -11.96 16.51
N LYS A 152 20.23 -11.29 16.66
CA LYS A 152 20.28 -9.82 16.58
C LYS A 152 19.93 -9.35 15.16
N LEU A 153 18.81 -8.65 15.03
CA LEU A 153 18.39 -8.03 13.78
C LEU A 153 19.35 -6.91 13.37
N ARG A 154 19.63 -6.83 12.07
CA ARG A 154 20.50 -5.82 11.46
C ARG A 154 19.63 -4.80 10.73
N PRO A 155 19.59 -3.52 11.15
CA PRO A 155 18.83 -2.46 10.49
C PRO A 155 19.03 -2.35 8.98
N ASP A 156 20.24 -2.61 8.50
CA ASP A 156 20.59 -2.45 7.09
C ASP A 156 20.10 -3.59 6.19
N TYR A 157 19.67 -4.71 6.78
CA TYR A 157 19.33 -5.93 6.02
C TYR A 157 17.95 -6.47 6.34
N ASP A 158 17.57 -6.43 7.62
CA ASP A 158 16.37 -7.08 8.10
C ASP A 158 15.16 -6.14 8.06
N PHE A 159 14.02 -6.70 7.68
CA PHE A 159 12.74 -6.05 7.89
C PHE A 159 12.35 -6.18 9.36
N TYR A 160 11.82 -5.09 9.91
CA TYR A 160 11.16 -5.10 11.21
C TYR A 160 9.66 -5.18 10.95
N CYS A 161 9.03 -6.24 11.46
CA CYS A 161 7.60 -6.45 11.29
C CYS A 161 6.87 -6.00 12.55
N PHE A 162 5.75 -5.29 12.38
CA PHE A 162 4.88 -4.85 13.46
C PHE A 162 3.44 -5.24 13.09
N LYS A 163 2.74 -5.89 14.02
CA LYS A 163 1.30 -6.15 13.87
C LYS A 163 0.52 -5.00 14.50
N PHE A 164 -0.35 -4.39 13.71
CA PHE A 164 -1.34 -3.42 14.20
C PHE A 164 -2.66 -4.15 14.39
N LYS A 165 -3.03 -4.39 15.66
CA LYS A 165 -4.24 -5.11 16.01
C LYS A 165 -5.33 -4.14 16.49
N TYR A 166 -6.54 -4.67 16.64
CA TYR A 166 -7.70 -3.89 17.04
C TYR A 166 -7.57 -3.28 18.45
N ASP A 167 -6.77 -3.85 19.34
CA ASP A 167 -6.51 -3.31 20.69
C ASP A 167 -5.97 -1.87 20.66
N LEU A 168 -5.18 -1.52 19.63
CA LEU A 168 -4.72 -0.15 19.40
C LEU A 168 -5.88 0.79 19.09
N GLY A 169 -6.88 0.33 18.34
CA GLY A 169 -8.05 1.11 18.00
C GLY A 169 -8.98 1.33 19.19
N ILE A 170 -9.13 0.33 20.07
CA ILE A 170 -9.83 0.49 21.36
C ILE A 170 -9.09 1.51 22.23
N ARG A 171 -7.77 1.34 22.39
CA ARG A 171 -6.94 2.22 23.21
C ARG A 171 -7.03 3.68 22.77
N ASP A 172 -7.05 3.91 21.47
CA ASP A 172 -7.05 5.26 20.88
C ASP A 172 -8.48 5.83 20.68
N GLY A 173 -9.51 5.05 21.05
CA GLY A 173 -10.91 5.49 21.05
C GLY A 173 -11.58 5.54 19.68
N PHE A 174 -11.07 4.76 18.70
CA PHE A 174 -11.67 4.67 17.36
C PHE A 174 -12.91 3.77 17.32
N PHE A 175 -12.93 2.74 18.17
CA PHE A 175 -14.05 1.82 18.35
C PHE A 175 -14.05 1.27 19.77
N ASP A 176 -15.19 0.75 20.22
CA ASP A 176 -15.37 0.16 21.54
C ASP A 176 -15.36 -1.38 21.50
N GLU A 177 -15.49 -1.99 22.67
CA GLU A 177 -15.54 -3.45 22.80
C GLU A 177 -16.79 -4.04 22.14
N GLU A 178 -17.93 -3.33 22.17
CA GLU A 178 -19.19 -3.78 21.56
C GLU A 178 -19.07 -3.88 20.04
N PHE A 179 -18.44 -2.87 19.41
CA PHE A 179 -18.11 -2.92 17.99
C PHE A 179 -17.27 -4.16 17.65
N ILE A 180 -16.22 -4.43 18.43
CA ILE A 180 -15.34 -5.57 18.17
C ILE A 180 -16.03 -6.91 18.34
N GLU A 181 -16.89 -7.09 19.34
CA GLU A 181 -17.69 -8.31 19.47
C GLU A 181 -18.65 -8.47 18.28
N SER A 182 -19.28 -7.39 17.81
CA SER A 182 -20.14 -7.45 16.63
C SER A 182 -19.38 -7.86 15.36
N GLU A 183 -18.13 -7.39 15.20
CA GLU A 183 -17.28 -7.74 14.05
C GLU A 183 -16.75 -9.17 14.17
N LYS A 184 -16.51 -9.69 15.38
CA LYS A 184 -16.19 -11.11 15.60
C LYS A 184 -17.33 -12.00 15.15
N ASP A 185 -18.56 -11.68 15.54
CA ASP A 185 -19.75 -12.43 15.13
C ASP A 185 -19.97 -12.37 13.61
N LYS A 186 -19.73 -11.20 13.01
CA LYS A 186 -19.89 -10.98 11.57
C LYS A 186 -18.86 -11.74 10.72
N TYR A 187 -17.57 -11.67 11.08
CA TYR A 187 -16.50 -12.23 10.24
C TYR A 187 -16.03 -13.62 10.66
N GLY A 188 -16.37 -14.08 11.87
CA GLY A 188 -16.01 -15.39 12.38
C GLY A 188 -14.51 -15.69 12.21
N ALA A 189 -14.20 -16.72 11.43
CA ALA A 189 -12.82 -17.16 11.18
C ALA A 189 -11.93 -16.11 10.47
N LEU A 190 -12.53 -15.14 9.77
CA LEU A 190 -11.78 -14.08 9.07
C LEU A 190 -11.46 -12.89 9.99
N PHE A 191 -12.00 -12.84 11.21
CA PHE A 191 -11.78 -11.74 12.14
C PHE A 191 -10.28 -11.50 12.38
N GLY A 192 -9.50 -12.56 12.62
CA GLY A 192 -8.07 -12.45 12.88
C GLY A 192 -7.29 -11.80 11.73
N THR A 193 -7.70 -12.03 10.48
CA THR A 193 -7.07 -11.42 9.30
C THR A 193 -7.35 -9.93 9.20
N PHE A 194 -8.58 -9.50 9.47
CA PHE A 194 -8.97 -8.09 9.38
C PHE A 194 -8.55 -7.25 10.59
N TYR A 195 -8.59 -7.84 11.79
CA TYR A 195 -8.48 -7.10 13.05
C TYR A 195 -7.27 -7.50 13.90
N GLU A 196 -6.65 -8.66 13.68
CA GLU A 196 -5.49 -9.13 14.46
C GLU A 196 -4.18 -9.21 13.64
N ALA A 197 -4.25 -8.86 12.36
CA ALA A 197 -3.15 -8.96 11.40
C ALA A 197 -2.57 -10.39 11.34
N ASP A 198 -3.44 -11.39 11.39
CA ASP A 198 -3.06 -12.80 11.31
C ASP A 198 -3.19 -13.35 9.89
N PHE A 199 -2.16 -14.10 9.49
CA PHE A 199 -2.15 -14.80 8.21
C PHE A 199 -3.12 -15.98 8.30
N PHE A 200 -4.07 -16.02 7.36
CA PHE A 200 -5.09 -17.05 7.34
C PHE A 200 -4.48 -18.37 6.84
N ALA A 201 -4.25 -19.33 7.72
CA ALA A 201 -3.85 -20.68 7.33
C ALA A 201 -5.11 -21.53 7.07
N SER A 202 -5.37 -21.88 5.81
CA SER A 202 -6.46 -22.77 5.37
C SER A 202 -6.48 -24.10 6.13
N ASP A 203 -5.31 -24.53 6.60
CA ASP A 203 -5.02 -25.85 7.15
C ASP A 203 -5.72 -26.11 8.49
N THR A 204 -6.21 -25.04 9.13
CA THR A 204 -6.91 -25.07 10.43
C THR A 204 -8.41 -24.81 10.33
N VAL A 205 -8.95 -24.63 9.12
CA VAL A 205 -10.35 -24.27 8.91
C VAL A 205 -11.00 -25.28 7.98
N TRP A 206 -12.19 -25.76 8.35
CA TRP A 206 -12.97 -26.84 7.73
C TRP A 206 -13.45 -26.57 6.29
N TYR A 207 -12.81 -25.66 5.55
CA TYR A 207 -13.22 -25.28 4.22
C TYR A 207 -12.47 -26.10 3.16
N GLU A 208 -13.22 -26.64 2.21
CA GLU A 208 -12.65 -27.32 1.05
C GLU A 208 -11.87 -26.30 0.18
N GLU A 209 -10.78 -26.74 -0.47
CA GLU A 209 -9.96 -25.95 -1.42
C GLU A 209 -10.81 -25.20 -2.48
N GLY A 210 -12.02 -25.69 -2.76
CA GLY A 210 -13.00 -25.06 -3.65
C GLY A 210 -13.54 -23.70 -3.20
N HIS A 211 -13.35 -23.29 -1.94
CA HIS A 211 -13.75 -21.95 -1.47
C HIS A 211 -12.73 -20.85 -1.74
N PHE A 212 -11.49 -21.23 -2.08
CA PHE A 212 -10.41 -20.28 -2.36
C PHE A 212 -9.81 -20.46 -3.76
N ALA A 213 -10.31 -21.43 -4.53
CA ALA A 213 -10.01 -21.59 -5.95
C ALA A 213 -10.74 -20.51 -6.78
N ASN A 214 -10.27 -19.27 -6.70
CA ASN A 214 -10.57 -18.28 -7.73
C ASN A 214 -9.92 -18.72 -9.04
N LYS A 215 -10.69 -19.44 -9.86
CA LYS A 215 -10.80 -19.11 -11.27
C LYS A 215 -12.28 -18.87 -11.57
N THR A 216 -12.51 -17.79 -12.30
CA THR A 216 -13.76 -17.34 -12.94
C THR A 216 -14.77 -16.64 -12.04
N ASP A 217 -14.84 -15.32 -12.21
CA ASP A 217 -15.99 -14.39 -12.17
C ASP A 217 -16.92 -14.33 -10.93
N GLU A 218 -17.09 -15.40 -10.15
CA GLU A 218 -18.06 -15.51 -9.05
C GLU A 218 -17.65 -14.80 -7.75
N ALA A 219 -16.35 -14.62 -7.49
CA ALA A 219 -15.92 -13.85 -6.31
C ALA A 219 -16.24 -12.34 -6.42
N THR A 220 -16.46 -11.86 -7.65
CA THR A 220 -16.97 -10.49 -7.88
C THR A 220 -18.44 -10.40 -7.48
N ASP A 221 -19.23 -11.47 -7.74
CA ASP A 221 -20.65 -11.52 -7.43
C ASP A 221 -20.91 -11.62 -5.91
N LEU A 222 -20.07 -12.37 -5.18
CA LEU A 222 -20.15 -12.42 -3.71
C LEU A 222 -19.82 -11.07 -3.05
N PHE A 223 -18.86 -10.32 -3.59
CA PHE A 223 -18.56 -8.97 -3.10
C PHE A 223 -19.69 -7.95 -3.42
N LEU A 224 -20.41 -8.15 -4.53
CA LEU A 224 -21.59 -7.38 -4.92
C LEU A 224 -22.87 -7.78 -4.18
N GLU A 225 -23.02 -9.05 -3.78
CA GLU A 225 -24.13 -9.52 -2.92
C GLU A 225 -24.03 -8.94 -1.50
N PHE A 226 -22.81 -8.82 -0.95
CA PHE A 226 -22.59 -8.24 0.37
C PHE A 226 -22.53 -6.70 0.38
N ASN A 227 -22.45 -6.06 -0.78
CA ASN A 227 -22.57 -4.61 -0.94
C ASN A 227 -23.46 -4.31 -2.16
N PRO A 228 -24.80 -4.44 -2.05
CA PRO A 228 -25.67 -4.00 -3.12
C PRO A 228 -25.39 -2.52 -3.35
N VAL A 229 -25.04 -2.18 -4.59
CA VAL A 229 -24.97 -0.79 -5.04
C VAL A 229 -26.31 -0.17 -4.71
N ASP A 230 -26.31 0.84 -3.85
CA ASP A 230 -27.50 1.64 -3.58
C ASP A 230 -27.84 2.43 -4.86
N ASP A 231 -28.65 1.81 -5.72
CA ASP A 231 -29.14 2.39 -6.96
C ASP A 231 -30.13 3.55 -6.74
N SER A 232 -30.34 4.01 -5.51
CA SER A 232 -31.20 5.17 -5.21
C SER A 232 -30.71 6.49 -5.81
N VAL A 233 -29.48 6.54 -6.34
CA VAL A 233 -28.95 7.73 -7.06
C VAL A 233 -29.23 7.68 -8.57
N SER A 234 -29.71 6.56 -9.12
CA SER A 234 -30.00 6.41 -10.57
C SER A 234 -31.38 6.93 -11.00
N ASN A 235 -32.21 7.36 -10.05
CA ASN A 235 -33.56 7.88 -10.32
C ASN A 235 -33.68 9.42 -10.36
N LEU A 236 -32.56 10.15 -10.39
CA LEU A 236 -32.61 11.56 -10.78
C LEU A 236 -32.75 11.62 -12.31
N LYS A 237 -33.99 11.54 -12.79
CA LYS A 237 -34.33 12.01 -14.14
C LYS A 237 -34.12 13.52 -14.16
N ASP A 238 -33.37 13.96 -15.17
CA ASP A 238 -33.31 15.35 -15.58
C ASP A 238 -34.73 15.82 -15.94
N ASP A 239 -35.33 16.62 -15.05
CA ASP A 239 -36.36 17.61 -15.37
C ASP A 239 -35.77 19.02 -15.11
#